data_AF-A0A0A6PET9-F1
#
_entry.id   AF-A0A0A6PET9-F1
#
_cell.length_a   1.000
_cell.length_b   1.000
_cell.length_c   1.000
_cell.angle_alpha   90.00
_cell.angle_beta   90.00
_cell.angle_gamma   90.00
#
_symmetry.space_group_name_H-M   'P 1'
#
loop_
_entity.id
_entity.type
_entity.pdbx_description
1 polymer ?
#
loop_
_entity_poly.entity_id
_entity_poly.type
_entity_poly.pdbx_seq_one_letter_code
_entity_poly.pdbx_strand_id
1 'polypeptide(L)'
;MNINRKLYEQKDMILHYLRDRAAESFGEIITVHGERDFKKRASAINKAIKGTTQNLRTIIIQRSIAQSWSKEEIINNILMITYCSYVIMIEYRNRAWPYEYMAFARRIGELWEPFCKNCFDFPVRDDVELVEPPLFSEVREQLQQEIRDYIENINLAVLEKDQLIQYYDKVWSLVTSGEIKLELDLHFRIDGKNYNIDFKSGFQSNEKGNTNRLLLVASIYKNILSENNECLLFVRAEEDDNNHYLQTLKSSGIWDVYCGNETYSKINTYSCFDISAWINENIEWEKDLDQDTLAHFNENYLLKYLSW
;
A
#
# COMPACT_ATOMS: atom_id res chain seq x y z
N MET A 1 10.09 -26.98 -8.25
CA MET A 1 10.61 -26.15 -7.14
C MET A 1 10.16 -26.73 -5.81
N ASN A 2 11.05 -26.94 -4.82
CA ASN A 2 10.68 -27.45 -3.49
C ASN A 2 10.52 -26.30 -2.48
N ILE A 3 9.30 -26.09 -1.98
CA ILE A 3 8.99 -24.97 -1.07
C ILE A 3 9.34 -25.36 0.38
N ASN A 4 10.37 -24.76 0.95
CA ASN A 4 10.84 -25.07 2.30
C ASN A 4 11.11 -23.77 3.09
N ARG A 5 11.43 -23.90 4.38
CA ARG A 5 11.60 -22.76 5.30
C ARG A 5 12.70 -21.76 4.90
N LYS A 6 13.65 -22.20 4.07
CA LYS A 6 14.78 -21.42 3.53
C LYS A 6 14.66 -21.20 2.01
N LEU A 7 13.45 -21.26 1.44
CA LEU A 7 13.26 -21.00 0.01
C LEU A 7 13.77 -19.60 -0.38
N TYR A 8 13.69 -18.62 0.52
CA TYR A 8 14.23 -17.27 0.32
C TYR A 8 15.73 -17.23 0.00
N GLU A 9 16.52 -18.23 0.40
CA GLU A 9 17.94 -18.34 0.06
C GLU A 9 18.16 -18.79 -1.41
N GLN A 10 17.09 -19.11 -2.16
CA GLN A 10 17.15 -19.72 -3.49
C GLN A 10 16.58 -18.80 -4.58
N LYS A 11 16.93 -17.50 -4.54
CA LYS A 11 16.45 -16.44 -5.46
C LYS A 11 16.47 -16.86 -6.93
N ASP A 12 17.62 -17.35 -7.43
CA ASP A 12 17.79 -17.72 -8.84
C ASP A 12 16.83 -18.83 -9.28
N MET A 13 16.57 -19.82 -8.41
CA MET A 13 15.63 -20.90 -8.69
C MET A 13 14.19 -20.37 -8.78
N ILE A 14 13.82 -19.43 -7.91
CA ILE A 14 12.48 -18.80 -7.91
C ILE A 14 12.30 -17.96 -9.18
N LEU A 15 13.29 -17.13 -9.52
CA LEU A 15 13.28 -16.33 -10.75
C LEU A 15 13.12 -17.23 -11.98
N HIS A 16 13.93 -18.30 -12.07
CA HIS A 16 13.83 -19.24 -13.19
C HIS A 16 12.44 -19.89 -13.27
N TYR A 17 11.92 -20.41 -12.15
CA TYR A 17 10.59 -21.01 -12.10
C TYR A 17 9.48 -20.03 -12.53
N LEU A 18 9.49 -18.80 -12.02
CA LEU A 18 8.47 -17.80 -12.37
C LEU A 18 8.59 -17.35 -13.82
N ARG A 19 9.82 -17.20 -14.33
CA ARG A 19 10.08 -16.81 -15.73
C ARG A 19 9.60 -17.90 -16.70
N ASP A 20 9.81 -19.18 -16.38
CA ASP A 20 9.29 -20.31 -17.18
C ASP A 20 7.75 -20.31 -17.22
N ARG A 21 7.10 -20.16 -16.06
CA ARG A 21 5.63 -20.10 -15.98
C ARG A 21 5.05 -18.88 -16.71
N ALA A 22 5.73 -17.75 -16.65
CA ALA A 22 5.36 -16.55 -17.40
C ALA A 22 5.58 -16.74 -18.91
N ALA A 23 6.64 -17.41 -19.35
CA ALA A 23 6.90 -17.71 -20.75
C ALA A 23 5.79 -18.57 -21.36
N GLU A 24 5.40 -19.65 -20.68
CA GLU A 24 4.29 -20.52 -21.07
C GLU A 24 2.99 -19.73 -21.21
N SER A 25 2.61 -18.98 -20.15
CA SER A 25 1.40 -18.16 -20.14
C SER A 25 1.41 -17.10 -21.25
N PHE A 26 2.56 -16.46 -21.48
CA PHE A 26 2.69 -15.43 -22.51
C PHE A 26 2.57 -16.03 -23.92
N GLY A 27 3.14 -17.22 -24.14
CA GLY A 27 2.99 -17.98 -25.38
C GLY A 27 1.53 -18.24 -25.73
N GLU A 28 0.70 -18.60 -24.75
CA GLU A 28 -0.75 -18.75 -24.96
C GLU A 28 -1.42 -17.40 -25.26
N ILE A 29 -1.11 -16.36 -24.47
CA ILE A 29 -1.71 -15.03 -24.60
C ILE A 29 -1.49 -14.42 -25.99
N ILE A 30 -0.29 -14.58 -26.58
CA ILE A 30 0.00 -14.02 -27.91
C ILE A 30 -0.75 -14.72 -29.04
N THR A 31 -1.24 -15.95 -28.83
CA THR A 31 -2.11 -16.66 -29.80
C THR A 31 -3.55 -16.14 -29.76
N VAL A 32 -4.01 -15.73 -28.57
CA VAL A 32 -5.39 -15.25 -28.35
C VAL A 32 -5.54 -13.76 -28.67
N HIS A 33 -4.52 -12.97 -28.37
CA HIS A 33 -4.51 -11.52 -28.56
C HIS A 33 -3.46 -11.13 -29.59
N GLY A 34 -3.84 -10.41 -30.64
CA GLY A 34 -2.91 -9.93 -31.66
C GLY A 34 -1.98 -8.83 -31.14
N GLU A 35 -0.98 -8.44 -31.93
CA GLU A 35 0.04 -7.45 -31.51
C GLU A 35 -0.57 -6.07 -31.18
N ARG A 36 -1.63 -5.68 -31.87
CA ARG A 36 -2.35 -4.42 -31.62
C ARG A 36 -3.11 -4.41 -30.29
N ASP A 37 -3.32 -5.56 -29.66
CA ASP A 37 -3.99 -5.71 -28.37
C ASP A 37 -2.99 -5.64 -27.18
N PHE A 38 -1.91 -4.86 -27.29
CA PHE A 38 -0.84 -4.75 -26.29
C PHE A 38 -1.34 -4.49 -24.85
N LYS A 39 -2.41 -3.68 -24.68
CA LYS A 39 -3.04 -3.45 -23.36
C LYS A 39 -3.66 -4.72 -22.77
N LYS A 40 -4.33 -5.52 -23.60
CA LYS A 40 -4.92 -6.79 -23.16
C LYS A 40 -3.84 -7.82 -22.87
N ARG A 41 -2.81 -7.90 -23.70
CA ARG A 41 -1.62 -8.75 -23.46
C ARG A 41 -0.97 -8.42 -22.12
N ALA A 42 -0.68 -7.14 -21.86
CA ALA A 42 -0.08 -6.67 -20.61
C ALA A 42 -0.96 -6.96 -19.38
N SER A 43 -2.27 -6.76 -19.49
CA SER A 43 -3.21 -7.08 -18.39
C SER A 43 -3.30 -8.59 -18.13
N ALA A 44 -3.42 -9.40 -19.18
CA ALA A 44 -3.52 -10.85 -19.09
C ALA A 44 -2.27 -11.47 -18.48
N ILE A 45 -1.07 -11.05 -18.92
CA ILE A 45 0.18 -11.61 -18.38
C ILE A 45 0.40 -11.20 -16.92
N ASN A 46 0.09 -9.95 -16.56
CA ASN A 46 0.11 -9.52 -15.16
C ASN A 46 -0.84 -10.35 -14.28
N LYS A 47 -2.03 -10.68 -14.79
CA LYS A 47 -2.99 -11.54 -14.07
C LYS A 47 -2.45 -12.97 -13.91
N ALA A 48 -1.85 -13.54 -14.95
CA ALA A 48 -1.28 -14.88 -14.91
C ALA A 48 -0.11 -14.98 -13.91
N ILE A 49 0.79 -13.99 -13.92
CA ILE A 49 1.91 -13.91 -12.96
C ILE A 49 1.36 -13.76 -11.53
N LYS A 50 0.45 -12.82 -11.29
CA LYS A 50 -0.21 -12.66 -9.97
C LYS A 50 -0.85 -13.95 -9.47
N GLY A 51 -1.54 -14.69 -10.35
CA GLY A 51 -2.14 -15.98 -9.99
C GLY A 51 -1.09 -17.02 -9.57
N THR A 52 0.01 -17.13 -10.32
CA THR A 52 1.12 -18.04 -9.99
C THR A 52 1.75 -17.67 -8.64
N THR A 53 2.02 -16.39 -8.42
CA THR A 53 2.59 -15.87 -7.17
C THR A 53 1.66 -16.11 -5.99
N GLN A 54 0.35 -15.89 -6.14
CA GLN A 54 -0.63 -16.13 -5.08
C GLN A 54 -0.71 -17.61 -4.70
N ASN A 55 -0.61 -18.53 -5.67
CA ASN A 55 -0.55 -19.96 -5.40
C ASN A 55 0.71 -20.30 -4.58
N LEU A 56 1.88 -19.76 -4.94
CA LEU A 56 3.11 -19.97 -4.18
C LEU A 56 3.02 -19.44 -2.75
N ARG A 57 2.51 -18.22 -2.57
CA ARG A 57 2.26 -17.62 -1.24
C ARG A 57 1.34 -18.51 -0.41
N THR A 58 0.28 -19.03 -1.00
CA THR A 58 -0.66 -19.94 -0.32
C THR A 58 0.04 -21.23 0.15
N ILE A 59 0.89 -21.82 -0.69
CA ILE A 59 1.65 -23.03 -0.33
C ILE A 59 2.67 -22.74 0.78
N ILE A 60 3.36 -21.58 0.75
CA ILE A 60 4.25 -21.15 1.83
C ILE A 60 3.47 -21.07 3.15
N ILE A 61 2.33 -20.38 3.17
CA ILE A 61 1.53 -20.20 4.38
C ILE A 61 1.09 -21.56 4.92
N GLN A 62 0.54 -22.43 4.07
CA GLN A 62 0.12 -23.78 4.47
C GLN A 62 1.27 -24.61 5.05
N ARG A 63 2.46 -24.59 4.41
CA ARG A 63 3.64 -25.31 4.91
C ARG A 63 4.17 -24.70 6.21
N SER A 64 4.14 -23.38 6.34
CA SER A 64 4.60 -22.68 7.52
C SER A 64 3.80 -23.06 8.76
N ILE A 65 2.47 -23.19 8.61
CA ILE A 65 1.57 -23.65 9.68
C ILE A 65 1.87 -25.11 10.00
N ALA A 66 1.92 -25.98 8.99
CA ALA A 66 2.10 -27.42 9.17
C ALA A 66 3.46 -27.81 9.78
N GLN A 67 4.49 -26.97 9.61
CA GLN A 67 5.85 -27.24 10.07
C GLN A 67 6.34 -26.23 11.12
N SER A 68 5.44 -25.36 11.60
CA SER A 68 5.72 -24.34 12.61
C SER A 68 6.96 -23.49 12.29
N TRP A 69 6.98 -22.88 11.10
CA TRP A 69 8.05 -21.94 10.76
C TRP A 69 7.97 -20.70 11.64
N SER A 70 9.12 -20.09 11.91
CA SER A 70 9.19 -18.80 12.59
C SER A 70 8.61 -17.68 11.71
N LYS A 71 8.19 -16.58 12.35
CA LYS A 71 7.69 -15.39 11.65
C LYS A 71 8.71 -14.80 10.68
N GLU A 72 9.99 -14.77 11.08
CA GLU A 72 11.10 -14.35 10.21
C GLU A 72 11.23 -15.25 8.97
N GLU A 73 11.15 -16.57 9.12
CA GLU A 73 11.17 -17.47 7.97
C GLU A 73 9.98 -17.21 7.04
N ILE A 74 8.78 -16.98 7.58
CA ILE A 74 7.58 -16.69 6.78
C ILE A 74 7.76 -15.40 5.97
N ILE A 75 8.07 -14.29 6.62
CA ILE A 75 8.19 -12.99 5.94
C ILE A 75 9.32 -13.00 4.90
N ASN A 76 10.48 -13.60 5.20
CA ASN A 76 11.57 -13.70 4.24
C ASN A 76 11.16 -14.46 2.97
N ASN A 77 10.44 -15.59 3.11
CA ASN A 77 9.93 -16.35 1.97
C ASN A 77 8.88 -15.57 1.17
N ILE A 78 7.98 -14.86 1.86
CA ILE A 78 6.95 -14.03 1.21
C ILE A 78 7.59 -12.87 0.45
N LEU A 79 8.56 -12.16 1.04
CA LEU A 79 9.25 -11.04 0.40
C LEU A 79 10.05 -11.52 -0.81
N MET A 80 10.79 -12.63 -0.71
CA MET A 80 11.58 -13.15 -1.83
C MET A 80 10.70 -13.53 -3.03
N ILE A 81 9.59 -14.25 -2.80
CA ILE A 81 8.65 -14.59 -3.87
C ILE A 81 7.99 -13.34 -4.46
N THR A 82 7.65 -12.36 -3.62
CA THR A 82 7.03 -11.12 -4.07
C THR A 82 7.99 -10.30 -4.94
N TYR A 83 9.24 -10.16 -4.50
CA TYR A 83 10.30 -9.51 -5.27
C TYR A 83 10.54 -10.20 -6.62
N CYS A 84 10.77 -11.52 -6.62
CA CYS A 84 10.97 -12.28 -7.85
C CYS A 84 9.77 -12.13 -8.79
N SER A 85 8.54 -12.18 -8.25
CA SER A 85 7.33 -11.93 -9.04
C SER A 85 7.33 -10.54 -9.67
N TYR A 86 7.81 -9.51 -8.99
CA TYR A 86 7.86 -8.15 -9.51
C TYR A 86 8.87 -8.00 -10.64
N VAL A 87 10.04 -8.62 -10.54
CA VAL A 87 11.01 -8.73 -11.65
C VAL A 87 10.32 -9.30 -12.89
N ILE A 88 9.65 -10.45 -12.77
CA ILE A 88 8.96 -11.09 -13.91
C ILE A 88 7.78 -10.24 -14.43
N MET A 89 7.03 -9.57 -13.54
CA MET A 89 5.97 -8.65 -13.97
C MET A 89 6.51 -7.47 -14.77
N ILE A 90 7.65 -6.91 -14.38
CA ILE A 90 8.30 -5.81 -15.10
C ILE A 90 8.71 -6.28 -16.49
N GLU A 91 9.42 -7.41 -16.60
CA GLU A 91 9.89 -7.97 -17.87
C GLU A 91 8.75 -8.23 -18.86
N TYR A 92 7.74 -8.99 -18.42
CA TYR A 92 6.68 -9.42 -19.31
C TYR A 92 5.68 -8.31 -19.63
N ARG A 93 5.47 -7.36 -18.70
CA ARG A 93 4.74 -6.13 -19.06
C ARG A 93 5.54 -5.39 -20.12
N ASN A 94 6.84 -5.14 -19.91
CA ASN A 94 7.68 -4.42 -20.86
C ASN A 94 7.68 -5.09 -22.26
N ARG A 95 7.74 -6.42 -22.31
CA ARG A 95 7.66 -7.20 -23.55
C ARG A 95 6.29 -7.07 -24.24
N ALA A 96 5.20 -7.07 -23.49
CA ALA A 96 3.84 -6.92 -24.04
C ALA A 96 3.53 -5.50 -24.47
N TRP A 97 4.01 -4.53 -23.70
CA TRP A 97 3.84 -3.10 -23.87
C TRP A 97 5.05 -2.42 -23.22
N PRO A 98 6.00 -1.89 -24.00
CA PRO A 98 7.19 -1.26 -23.45
C PRO A 98 6.86 -0.09 -22.52
N TYR A 99 7.66 0.09 -21.48
CA TYR A 99 7.47 1.18 -20.54
C TYR A 99 7.99 2.51 -21.09
N GLU A 100 7.15 3.54 -21.05
CA GLU A 100 7.58 4.94 -20.98
C GLU A 100 7.84 5.39 -19.54
N TYR A 101 8.62 6.46 -19.35
CA TYR A 101 9.05 6.92 -18.02
C TYR A 101 7.91 7.15 -17.03
N MET A 102 6.79 7.74 -17.46
CA MET A 102 5.64 7.99 -16.58
C MET A 102 4.98 6.70 -16.12
N ALA A 103 4.81 5.74 -17.04
CA ALA A 103 4.22 4.46 -16.73
C ALA A 103 5.13 3.65 -15.81
N PHE A 104 6.45 3.72 -16.02
CA PHE A 104 7.42 3.01 -15.20
C PHE A 104 7.56 3.59 -13.80
N ALA A 105 7.71 4.91 -13.68
CA ALA A 105 7.81 5.57 -12.36
C ALA A 105 6.58 5.27 -11.50
N ARG A 106 5.37 5.36 -12.08
CA ARG A 106 4.12 4.96 -11.41
C ARG A 106 4.15 3.49 -11.02
N ARG A 107 4.59 2.62 -11.94
CA ARG A 107 4.63 1.18 -11.70
C ARG A 107 5.52 0.81 -10.51
N ILE A 108 6.69 1.42 -10.39
CA ILE A 108 7.57 1.13 -9.26
C ILE A 108 6.93 1.58 -7.94
N GLY A 109 6.24 2.72 -7.92
CA GLY A 109 5.46 3.16 -6.76
C GLY A 109 4.34 2.17 -6.39
N GLU A 110 3.58 1.69 -7.37
CA GLU A 110 2.51 0.68 -7.20
C GLU A 110 3.03 -0.67 -6.67
N LEU A 111 4.30 -0.98 -6.90
CA LEU A 111 4.94 -2.22 -6.43
C LEU A 111 5.52 -2.05 -5.02
N TRP A 112 6.01 -0.87 -4.69
CA TRP A 112 6.68 -0.59 -3.41
C TRP A 112 5.73 -0.64 -2.20
N GLU A 113 4.55 -0.04 -2.30
CA GLU A 113 3.55 -0.05 -1.23
C GLU A 113 3.16 -1.47 -0.78
N PRO A 114 2.63 -2.34 -1.67
CA PRO A 114 2.27 -3.71 -1.28
C PRO A 114 3.49 -4.55 -0.87
N PHE A 115 4.70 -4.20 -1.32
CA PHE A 115 5.91 -4.83 -0.83
C PHE A 115 6.12 -4.56 0.66
N CYS A 116 6.05 -3.29 1.05
CA CYS A 116 6.18 -2.85 2.44
C CYS A 116 5.08 -3.40 3.34
N LYS A 117 3.84 -3.46 2.83
CA LYS A 117 2.69 -4.01 3.58
C LYS A 117 2.87 -5.47 4.01
N ASN A 118 3.71 -6.26 3.35
CA ASN A 118 4.01 -7.63 3.81
C ASN A 118 4.59 -7.65 5.24
N CYS A 119 5.23 -6.57 5.69
CA CYS A 119 5.72 -6.45 7.07
C CYS A 119 4.59 -6.40 8.10
N PHE A 120 3.39 -6.02 7.70
CA PHE A 120 2.21 -5.93 8.55
C PHE A 120 1.24 -7.08 8.32
N ASP A 121 1.25 -7.69 7.12
CA ASP A 121 0.54 -8.94 6.85
C ASP A 121 1.21 -10.14 7.55
N PHE A 122 2.54 -10.09 7.73
CA PHE A 122 3.34 -11.11 8.40
C PHE A 122 4.30 -10.49 9.42
N PRO A 123 3.79 -9.80 10.46
CA PRO A 123 4.62 -9.08 11.41
C PRO A 123 5.43 -10.05 12.26
N VAL A 124 6.71 -9.73 12.47
CA VAL A 124 7.56 -10.43 13.44
C VAL A 124 7.08 -10.13 14.86
N ARG A 125 6.63 -8.89 15.08
CA ARG A 125 5.98 -8.45 16.31
C ARG A 125 4.65 -9.19 16.54
N ASP A 126 4.33 -9.53 17.80
CA ASP A 126 3.17 -10.37 18.17
C ASP A 126 1.87 -9.59 18.43
N ASP A 127 1.96 -8.33 18.80
CA ASP A 127 0.86 -7.45 19.22
C ASP A 127 0.33 -6.56 18.07
N VAL A 128 0.79 -6.78 16.84
CA VAL A 128 0.30 -6.08 15.65
C VAL A 128 -1.00 -6.74 15.21
N GLU A 129 -2.09 -5.97 15.28
CA GLU A 129 -3.41 -6.40 14.85
C GLU A 129 -3.86 -5.54 13.66
N LEU A 130 -4.17 -6.15 12.52
CA LEU A 130 -4.82 -5.43 11.41
C LEU A 130 -6.25 -5.07 11.82
N VAL A 131 -6.66 -3.83 11.54
CA VAL A 131 -7.95 -3.29 11.95
C VAL A 131 -8.70 -2.78 10.72
N GLU A 132 -10.00 -3.04 10.64
CA GLU A 132 -10.85 -2.44 9.62
C GLU A 132 -11.24 -1.01 10.05
N PRO A 133 -11.09 0.00 9.16
CA PRO A 133 -11.47 1.37 9.48
C PRO A 133 -13.00 1.49 9.59
N PRO A 134 -13.52 2.41 10.42
CA PRO A 134 -14.95 2.65 10.51
C PRO A 134 -15.50 3.25 9.21
N LEU A 135 -16.78 3.02 8.93
CA LEU A 135 -17.45 3.69 7.83
C LEU A 135 -17.70 5.15 8.19
N PHE A 136 -17.56 6.05 7.22
CA PHE A 136 -17.89 7.46 7.46
C PHE A 136 -19.35 7.66 7.88
N SER A 137 -20.26 6.80 7.40
CA SER A 137 -21.67 6.81 7.83
C SER A 137 -21.81 6.56 9.33
N GLU A 138 -21.04 5.63 9.89
CA GLU A 138 -21.05 5.28 11.31
C GLU A 138 -20.50 6.44 12.14
N VAL A 139 -19.36 7.02 11.72
CA VAL A 139 -18.77 8.19 12.38
C VAL A 139 -19.74 9.38 12.35
N ARG A 140 -20.43 9.59 11.22
CA ARG A 140 -21.44 10.63 11.07
C ARG A 140 -22.63 10.41 12.00
N GLU A 141 -23.15 9.19 12.06
CA GLU A 141 -24.29 8.85 12.94
C GLU A 141 -23.93 9.05 14.41
N GLN A 142 -22.71 8.64 14.81
CA GLN A 142 -22.21 8.85 16.16
C GLN A 142 -22.12 10.34 16.51
N LEU A 143 -21.50 11.16 15.66
CA LEU A 143 -21.46 12.62 15.85
C LEU A 143 -22.86 13.23 15.88
N GLN A 144 -23.76 12.72 15.04
CA GLN A 144 -25.13 13.20 15.01
C GLN A 144 -25.85 12.96 16.33
N GLN A 145 -25.69 11.75 16.87
CA GLN A 145 -26.28 11.36 18.14
C GLN A 145 -25.65 12.11 19.31
N GLU A 146 -24.33 12.25 19.35
CA GLU A 146 -23.62 12.98 20.41
C GLU A 146 -24.11 14.43 20.55
N ILE A 147 -24.25 15.15 19.43
CA ILE A 147 -24.73 16.54 19.45
C ILE A 147 -26.21 16.60 19.83
N ARG A 148 -27.03 15.64 19.40
CA ARG A 148 -28.44 15.57 19.84
C ARG A 148 -28.54 15.33 21.33
N ASP A 149 -27.79 14.37 21.86
CA ASP A 149 -27.73 14.07 23.29
C ASP A 149 -27.24 15.29 24.08
N TYR A 150 -26.25 16.02 23.55
CA TYR A 150 -25.82 17.28 24.14
C TYR A 150 -26.97 18.31 24.20
N ILE A 151 -27.66 18.56 23.07
CA ILE A 151 -28.80 19.50 22.99
C ILE A 151 -29.91 19.12 23.97
N GLU A 152 -30.24 17.83 24.06
CA GLU A 152 -31.27 17.32 24.98
C GLU A 152 -30.91 17.56 26.45
N ASN A 153 -29.63 17.58 26.78
CA ASN A 153 -29.15 17.80 28.15
C ASN A 153 -28.95 19.30 28.50
N ILE A 154 -29.05 20.23 27.53
CA ILE A 154 -28.98 21.67 27.84
C ILE A 154 -30.24 22.10 28.61
N ASN A 155 -30.08 22.96 29.60
CA ASN A 155 -31.21 23.56 30.31
C ASN A 155 -31.86 24.68 29.49
N LEU A 156 -32.72 24.30 28.53
CA LEU A 156 -33.50 25.18 27.66
C LEU A 156 -34.99 24.80 27.70
N ALA A 157 -35.87 25.72 27.29
CA ALA A 157 -37.28 25.38 27.12
C ALA A 157 -37.45 24.38 25.96
N VAL A 158 -38.45 23.50 26.06
CA VAL A 158 -38.70 22.44 25.06
C VAL A 158 -38.80 23.00 23.64
N LEU A 159 -39.54 24.09 23.46
CA LEU A 159 -39.70 24.76 22.16
C LEU A 159 -38.38 25.26 21.57
N GLU A 160 -37.43 25.70 22.41
CA GLU A 160 -36.12 26.18 21.96
C GLU A 160 -35.22 25.00 21.55
N LYS A 161 -35.30 23.87 22.26
CA LYS A 161 -34.61 22.62 21.90
C LYS A 161 -35.09 22.10 20.55
N ASP A 162 -36.41 22.02 20.36
CA ASP A 162 -37.01 21.56 19.11
C ASP A 162 -36.55 22.42 17.93
N GLN A 163 -36.49 23.74 18.12
CA GLN A 163 -35.97 24.65 17.09
C GLN A 163 -34.48 24.41 16.80
N LEU A 164 -33.66 24.21 17.83
CA LEU A 164 -32.23 23.97 17.68
C LEU A 164 -31.97 22.67 16.90
N ILE A 165 -32.69 21.60 17.24
CA ILE A 165 -32.65 20.32 16.52
C ILE A 165 -33.06 20.50 15.06
N GLN A 166 -34.13 21.26 14.78
CA GLN A 166 -34.53 21.52 13.39
C GLN A 166 -33.48 22.29 12.58
N TYR A 167 -32.81 23.28 13.17
CA TYR A 167 -31.72 23.98 12.49
C TYR A 167 -30.51 23.08 12.25
N TYR A 168 -30.19 22.25 13.23
CA TYR A 168 -29.14 21.24 13.13
C TYR A 168 -29.41 20.25 11.98
N ASP A 169 -30.63 19.72 11.89
CA ASP A 169 -31.03 18.79 10.82
C ASP A 169 -30.97 19.45 9.44
N LYS A 170 -31.35 20.73 9.34
CA LYS A 170 -31.18 21.51 8.11
C LYS A 170 -29.71 21.62 7.71
N VAL A 171 -28.80 21.91 8.64
CA VAL A 171 -27.37 21.97 8.35
C VAL A 171 -26.86 20.61 7.86
N TRP A 172 -27.19 19.52 8.57
CA TRP A 172 -26.75 18.18 8.17
C TRP A 172 -27.29 17.74 6.82
N SER A 173 -28.52 18.13 6.47
CA SER A 173 -29.09 17.83 5.15
C SER A 173 -28.25 18.39 4.00
N LEU A 174 -27.56 19.52 4.20
CA LEU A 174 -26.69 20.15 3.21
C LEU A 174 -25.31 19.50 3.12
N VAL A 175 -24.84 18.85 4.18
CA VAL A 175 -23.51 18.20 4.26
C VAL A 175 -23.52 16.80 3.63
N THR A 176 -24.67 16.26 3.22
CA THR A 176 -24.85 14.88 2.71
C THR A 176 -24.32 14.60 1.29
N SER A 177 -23.60 15.53 0.65
CA SER A 177 -23.33 15.46 -0.80
C SER A 177 -22.12 14.60 -1.24
N GLY A 178 -21.50 13.81 -0.35
CA GLY A 178 -20.44 12.88 -0.76
C GLY A 178 -20.13 11.77 0.24
N GLU A 179 -19.82 10.58 -0.27
CA GLU A 179 -19.25 9.48 0.51
C GLU A 179 -17.75 9.74 0.74
N ILE A 180 -17.37 10.06 1.98
CA ILE A 180 -15.96 10.13 2.39
C ILE A 180 -15.50 8.69 2.68
N LYS A 181 -14.41 8.26 2.03
CA LYS A 181 -13.74 7.00 2.37
C LYS A 181 -12.68 7.27 3.43
N LEU A 182 -12.87 6.69 4.62
CA LEU A 182 -11.91 6.76 5.73
C LEU A 182 -10.81 5.71 5.61
N GLU A 183 -10.99 4.72 4.75
CA GLU A 183 -9.96 3.72 4.44
C GLU A 183 -8.74 4.40 3.79
N LEU A 184 -7.59 4.11 4.39
CA LEU A 184 -6.25 4.38 3.93
C LEU A 184 -5.58 3.07 3.53
N ASP A 185 -4.33 3.14 3.11
CA ASP A 185 -3.61 1.99 2.57
C ASP A 185 -3.34 0.91 3.62
N LEU A 186 -3.20 1.27 4.91
CA LEU A 186 -2.99 0.32 6.00
C LEU A 186 -3.57 0.83 7.33
N HIS A 187 -4.22 -0.06 8.07
CA HIS A 187 -4.75 0.20 9.40
C HIS A 187 -4.34 -0.94 10.34
N PHE A 188 -3.71 -0.59 11.45
CA PHE A 188 -3.35 -1.57 12.47
C PHE A 188 -3.39 -0.98 13.86
N ARG A 189 -3.33 -1.85 14.86
CA ARG A 189 -3.30 -1.51 16.28
C ARG A 189 -2.13 -2.19 16.96
N ILE A 190 -1.48 -1.45 17.86
CA ILE A 190 -0.43 -1.95 18.78
C ILE A 190 -0.73 -1.34 20.14
N ASP A 191 -0.74 -2.14 21.20
CA ASP A 191 -0.93 -1.69 22.58
C ASP A 191 -2.18 -0.79 22.78
N GLY A 192 -3.28 -1.10 22.08
CA GLY A 192 -4.53 -0.33 22.16
C GLY A 192 -4.55 0.97 21.35
N LYS A 193 -3.44 1.32 20.70
CA LYS A 193 -3.30 2.52 19.85
C LYS A 193 -3.43 2.16 18.37
N ASN A 194 -4.33 2.84 17.67
CA ASN A 194 -4.59 2.66 16.24
C ASN A 194 -3.64 3.55 15.41
N TYR A 195 -3.12 2.97 14.33
CA TYR A 195 -2.25 3.63 13.36
C TYR A 195 -2.89 3.51 11.98
N ASN A 196 -3.14 4.65 11.38
CA ASN A 196 -3.82 4.79 10.10
C ASN A 196 -2.80 5.36 9.11
N ILE A 197 -2.40 4.55 8.13
CA ILE A 197 -1.25 4.84 7.27
C ILE A 197 -1.67 5.01 5.83
N ASP A 198 -1.23 6.10 5.21
CA ASP A 198 -1.29 6.31 3.77
C ASP A 198 0.15 6.24 3.21
N PHE A 199 0.35 5.43 2.18
CA PHE A 199 1.62 5.25 1.51
C PHE A 199 1.70 6.16 0.28
N LYS A 200 2.85 6.77 0.06
CA LYS A 200 3.10 7.61 -1.11
C LYS A 200 4.48 7.34 -1.67
N SER A 201 4.55 7.05 -2.96
CA SER A 201 5.84 6.95 -3.64
C SER A 201 6.60 8.28 -3.68
N GLY A 202 5.89 9.41 -3.60
CA GLY A 202 6.41 10.78 -3.64
C GLY A 202 5.31 11.77 -4.05
N PHE A 203 5.53 13.06 -3.79
CA PHE A 203 4.58 14.15 -4.07
C PHE A 203 5.02 14.98 -5.27
N GLN A 204 4.21 14.97 -6.33
CA GLN A 204 4.45 15.72 -7.57
C GLN A 204 3.37 16.77 -7.82
N SER A 205 3.50 17.55 -8.91
CA SER A 205 2.72 18.76 -9.17
C SER A 205 1.19 18.58 -9.29
N ASN A 206 0.68 17.34 -9.30
CA ASN A 206 -0.74 17.02 -9.49
C ASN A 206 -1.43 16.43 -8.24
N GLU A 207 -1.01 16.79 -7.02
CA GLU A 207 -1.49 16.18 -5.77
C GLU A 207 -2.55 17.00 -5.01
N LYS A 208 -3.03 18.13 -5.55
CA LYS A 208 -3.94 19.04 -4.80
C LYS A 208 -5.20 18.35 -4.27
N GLY A 209 -5.92 17.62 -5.13
CA GLY A 209 -7.17 16.95 -4.74
C GLY A 209 -6.93 15.86 -3.70
N ASN A 210 -5.86 15.08 -3.87
CA ASN A 210 -5.47 14.04 -2.92
C ASN A 210 -5.03 14.63 -1.57
N THR A 211 -4.30 15.75 -1.58
CA THR A 211 -3.88 16.47 -0.36
C THR A 211 -5.09 16.92 0.46
N ASN A 212 -6.11 17.51 -0.18
CA ASN A 212 -7.33 17.92 0.52
C ASN A 212 -8.08 16.73 1.11
N ARG A 213 -8.14 15.59 0.39
CA ARG A 213 -8.73 14.34 0.89
C ARG A 213 -7.97 13.85 2.13
N LEU A 214 -6.64 13.81 2.08
CA LEU A 214 -5.80 13.36 3.19
C LEU A 214 -5.95 14.25 4.44
N LEU A 215 -6.05 15.58 4.26
CA LEU A 215 -6.32 16.50 5.35
C LEU A 215 -7.67 16.24 6.02
N LEU A 216 -8.71 16.00 5.21
CA LEU A 216 -10.05 15.70 5.72
C LEU A 216 -10.09 14.39 6.51
N VAL A 217 -9.52 13.32 5.95
CA VAL A 217 -9.52 11.99 6.58
C VAL A 217 -8.75 12.00 7.90
N ALA A 218 -7.54 12.57 7.93
CA ALA A 218 -6.77 12.65 9.18
C ALA A 218 -7.42 13.55 10.22
N SER A 219 -8.11 14.63 9.81
CA SER A 219 -8.88 15.45 10.75
C SER A 219 -9.99 14.65 11.43
N ILE A 220 -10.65 13.75 10.71
CA ILE A 220 -11.67 12.85 11.28
C ILE A 220 -11.04 11.89 12.29
N TYR A 221 -9.96 11.19 11.92
CA TYR A 221 -9.29 10.29 12.84
C TYR A 221 -8.79 11.00 14.11
N LYS A 222 -8.14 12.16 13.96
CA LYS A 222 -7.48 12.83 15.09
C LYS A 222 -8.44 13.65 15.96
N ASN A 223 -9.46 14.29 15.37
CA ASN A 223 -10.31 15.23 16.10
C ASN A 223 -11.69 14.65 16.45
N ILE A 224 -12.17 13.64 15.72
CA ILE A 224 -13.49 13.03 15.95
C ILE A 224 -13.34 11.67 16.65
N LEU A 225 -12.42 10.82 16.17
CA LEU A 225 -12.19 9.48 16.75
C LEU A 225 -11.11 9.50 17.86
N SER A 226 -10.92 10.66 18.48
CA SER A 226 -9.66 11.31 18.87
C SER A 226 -8.76 10.66 19.93
N GLU A 227 -9.17 9.60 20.65
CA GLU A 227 -8.41 9.23 21.86
C GLU A 227 -7.24 8.26 21.64
N ASN A 228 -7.20 7.52 20.54
CA ASN A 228 -6.14 6.52 20.29
C ASN A 228 -5.74 6.38 18.81
N ASN A 229 -6.01 7.38 17.97
CA ASN A 229 -5.73 7.31 16.54
C ASN A 229 -4.54 8.18 16.15
N GLU A 230 -3.53 7.57 15.52
CA GLU A 230 -2.47 8.28 14.81
C GLU A 230 -2.64 8.14 13.32
N CYS A 231 -2.27 9.20 12.61
CA CYS A 231 -2.22 9.22 11.16
C CYS A 231 -0.77 9.36 10.72
N LEU A 232 -0.24 8.35 10.02
CA LEU A 232 1.14 8.33 9.55
C LEU A 232 1.18 8.38 8.02
N LEU A 233 2.07 9.20 7.46
CA LEU A 233 2.30 9.25 6.03
C LEU A 233 3.68 8.65 5.73
N PHE A 234 3.68 7.51 5.04
CA PHE A 234 4.91 6.81 4.67
C PHE A 234 5.29 7.15 3.24
N VAL A 235 6.33 7.96 3.08
CA VAL A 235 6.79 8.44 1.78
C VAL A 235 8.09 7.75 1.38
N ARG A 236 8.12 7.17 0.18
CA ARG A 236 9.32 6.52 -0.34
C ARG A 236 10.41 7.52 -0.73
N ALA A 237 10.03 8.57 -1.46
CA ALA A 237 10.98 9.58 -1.91
C ALA A 237 11.60 10.34 -0.72
N GLU A 238 12.84 10.80 -0.89
CA GLU A 238 13.50 11.69 0.06
C GLU A 238 12.73 13.00 0.22
N GLU A 239 12.80 13.63 1.39
CA GLU A 239 11.97 14.82 1.69
C GLU A 239 12.23 15.95 0.67
N ASP A 240 13.48 16.17 0.29
CA ASP A 240 13.90 17.24 -0.64
C ASP A 240 13.39 17.03 -2.08
N ASP A 241 12.99 15.81 -2.44
CA ASP A 241 12.42 15.48 -3.76
C ASP A 241 10.91 15.74 -3.83
N ASN A 242 10.28 16.08 -2.70
CA ASN A 242 8.84 16.30 -2.60
C ASN A 242 8.48 17.80 -2.67
N ASN A 243 7.25 18.09 -3.08
CA ASN A 243 6.79 19.47 -3.25
C ASN A 243 6.01 20.03 -2.04
N HIS A 244 5.50 21.25 -2.21
CA HIS A 244 4.73 21.98 -1.20
C HIS A 244 3.48 21.26 -0.64
N TYR A 245 2.93 20.27 -1.36
CA TYR A 245 1.79 19.49 -0.85
C TYR A 245 2.18 18.63 0.35
N LEU A 246 3.36 17.99 0.30
CA LEU A 246 3.90 17.25 1.44
C LEU A 246 4.10 18.19 2.64
N GLN A 247 4.71 19.35 2.39
CA GLN A 247 4.96 20.35 3.44
C GLN A 247 3.66 20.87 4.07
N THR A 248 2.58 20.95 3.29
CA THR A 248 1.24 21.29 3.80
C THR A 248 0.72 20.19 4.74
N LEU A 249 0.85 18.92 4.36
CA LEU A 249 0.45 17.79 5.21
C LEU A 249 1.30 17.72 6.49
N LYS A 250 2.61 17.89 6.38
CA LYS A 250 3.54 17.89 7.53
C LYS A 250 3.25 19.05 8.49
N SER A 251 3.01 20.25 7.96
CA SER A 251 2.73 21.46 8.77
C SER A 251 1.32 21.48 9.37
N SER A 252 0.43 20.59 8.94
CA SER A 252 -0.95 20.54 9.42
C SER A 252 -1.09 20.07 10.87
N GLY A 253 -0.07 19.36 11.39
CA GLY A 253 -0.08 18.78 12.73
C GLY A 253 -1.04 17.60 12.90
N ILE A 254 -1.73 17.15 11.84
CA ILE A 254 -2.63 15.99 11.87
C ILE A 254 -2.01 14.73 11.23
N TRP A 255 -0.86 14.86 10.56
CA TRP A 255 -0.07 13.75 10.01
C TRP A 255 1.34 13.75 10.59
N ASP A 256 1.80 12.58 11.02
CA ASP A 256 3.22 12.32 11.22
C ASP A 256 3.82 11.79 9.92
N VAL A 257 4.71 12.58 9.31
CA VAL A 257 5.25 12.31 7.98
C VAL A 257 6.67 11.76 8.08
N TYR A 258 6.93 10.66 7.39
CA TYR A 258 8.25 10.04 7.30
C TYR A 258 8.62 9.85 5.83
N CYS A 259 9.88 10.14 5.48
CA CYS A 259 10.39 10.10 4.11
C CYS A 259 11.62 9.21 4.00
N GLY A 260 11.86 8.62 2.82
CA GLY A 260 13.05 7.83 2.52
C GLY A 260 13.35 6.78 3.60
N ASN A 261 14.58 6.82 4.12
CA ASN A 261 15.04 5.89 5.17
C ASN A 261 14.22 5.95 6.47
N GLU A 262 13.63 7.09 6.81
CA GLU A 262 12.78 7.21 8.01
C GLU A 262 11.53 6.34 7.89
N THR A 263 10.95 6.23 6.68
CA THR A 263 9.81 5.35 6.41
C THR A 263 10.17 3.91 6.73
N TYR A 264 11.32 3.42 6.25
CA TYR A 264 11.76 2.04 6.54
C TYR A 264 12.07 1.81 8.01
N SER A 265 12.66 2.80 8.69
CA SER A 265 12.90 2.75 10.13
C SER A 265 11.59 2.63 10.93
N LYS A 266 10.53 3.34 10.50
CA LYS A 266 9.21 3.26 11.12
C LYS A 266 8.54 1.92 10.85
N ILE A 267 8.64 1.39 9.63
CA ILE A 267 8.16 0.04 9.31
C ILE A 267 8.83 -0.99 10.23
N ASN A 268 10.15 -0.91 10.44
CA ASN A 268 10.86 -1.80 11.37
C ASN A 268 10.36 -1.62 12.81
N THR A 269 10.19 -0.38 13.27
CA THR A 269 9.68 -0.09 14.63
C THR A 269 8.32 -0.75 14.90
N TYR A 270 7.41 -0.74 13.91
CA TYR A 270 6.06 -1.27 14.08
C TYR A 270 5.96 -2.78 13.77
N SER A 271 6.73 -3.30 12.82
CA SER A 271 6.65 -4.73 12.41
C SER A 271 7.69 -5.62 13.09
N CYS A 272 8.72 -5.04 13.72
CA CYS A 272 9.96 -5.69 14.15
C CYS A 272 10.72 -6.40 13.02
N PHE A 273 10.59 -5.92 11.79
CA PHE A 273 11.31 -6.44 10.63
C PHE A 273 12.06 -5.32 9.88
N ASP A 274 13.37 -5.49 9.71
CA ASP A 274 14.21 -4.55 8.98
C ASP A 274 14.11 -4.75 7.47
N ILE A 275 13.07 -4.18 6.88
CA ILE A 275 12.87 -4.25 5.42
C ILE A 275 13.95 -3.49 4.64
N SER A 276 14.59 -2.47 5.20
CA SER A 276 15.66 -1.73 4.52
C SER A 276 16.89 -2.62 4.36
N ALA A 277 17.33 -3.27 5.43
CA ALA A 277 18.41 -4.25 5.38
C ALA A 277 18.07 -5.39 4.41
N TRP A 278 16.84 -5.91 4.47
CA TRP A 278 16.40 -6.96 3.56
C TRP A 278 16.48 -6.54 2.09
N ILE A 279 16.01 -5.33 1.74
CA ILE A 279 16.09 -4.79 0.38
C ILE A 279 17.55 -4.72 -0.09
N ASN A 280 18.42 -4.12 0.73
CA ASN A 280 19.84 -3.93 0.39
C ASN A 280 20.59 -5.25 0.18
N GLU A 281 20.22 -6.30 0.91
CA GLU A 281 20.87 -7.61 0.82
C GLU A 281 20.36 -8.47 -0.35
N ASN A 282 19.09 -8.31 -0.74
CA ASN A 282 18.41 -9.27 -1.60
C ASN A 282 18.05 -8.73 -2.99
N ILE A 283 17.84 -7.42 -3.13
CA ILE A 283 17.36 -6.80 -4.36
C ILE A 283 18.54 -6.32 -5.21
N GLU A 284 18.70 -6.92 -6.39
CA GLU A 284 19.71 -6.53 -7.38
C GLU A 284 19.04 -6.40 -8.75
N TRP A 285 18.23 -5.35 -8.95
CA TRP A 285 17.39 -5.21 -10.14
C TRP A 285 18.13 -5.40 -11.47
N GLU A 286 19.30 -4.78 -11.62
CA GLU A 286 20.09 -4.85 -12.86
C GLU A 286 20.62 -6.25 -13.17
N LYS A 287 20.78 -7.09 -12.14
CA LYS A 287 21.24 -8.47 -12.28
C LYS A 287 20.07 -9.44 -12.45
N ASP A 288 18.95 -9.14 -11.81
CA ASP A 288 17.80 -10.05 -11.75
C ASP A 288 16.88 -9.90 -12.98
N LEU A 289 16.87 -8.73 -13.63
CA LEU A 289 16.13 -8.47 -14.88
C LEU A 289 16.74 -9.17 -16.10
N ASP A 290 15.89 -9.52 -17.08
CA ASP A 290 16.34 -10.05 -18.37
C ASP A 290 17.07 -9.01 -19.24
N GLN A 291 17.92 -9.49 -20.15
CA GLN A 291 18.78 -8.63 -20.98
C GLN A 291 17.98 -7.68 -21.89
N ASP A 292 16.86 -8.14 -22.44
CA ASP A 292 16.00 -7.34 -23.32
C ASP A 292 15.39 -6.16 -22.56
N THR A 293 14.93 -6.39 -21.33
CA THR A 293 14.37 -5.32 -20.48
C THR A 293 15.45 -4.35 -20.04
N LEU A 294 16.64 -4.83 -19.70
CA LEU A 294 17.78 -3.98 -19.35
C LEU A 294 18.23 -3.11 -20.52
N ALA A 295 18.27 -3.65 -21.74
CA ALA A 295 18.59 -2.88 -22.93
C ALA A 295 17.59 -1.74 -23.13
N HIS A 296 16.28 -2.05 -23.08
CA HIS A 296 15.22 -1.02 -23.15
C HIS A 296 15.36 0.03 -22.06
N PHE A 297 15.68 -0.36 -20.83
CA PHE A 297 15.78 0.56 -19.70
C PHE A 297 17.00 1.46 -19.78
N ASN A 298 18.13 0.96 -20.28
CA ASN A 298 19.32 1.77 -20.54
C ASN A 298 19.07 2.80 -21.64
N GLU A 299 18.52 2.36 -22.77
CA GLU A 299 18.22 3.23 -23.92
C GLU A 299 17.25 4.37 -23.57
N ASN A 300 16.33 4.13 -22.63
CA ASN A 300 15.29 5.07 -22.23
C ASN A 300 15.52 5.73 -20.85
N TYR A 301 16.71 5.56 -20.26
CA TYR A 301 17.08 6.13 -18.95
C TYR A 301 16.10 5.80 -17.82
N LEU A 302 15.61 4.55 -17.79
CA LEU A 302 14.60 4.09 -16.85
C LEU A 302 15.18 3.48 -15.56
N LEU A 303 16.44 3.04 -15.57
CA LEU A 303 17.07 2.37 -14.42
C LEU A 303 17.01 3.20 -13.12
N LYS A 304 17.11 4.53 -13.22
CA LYS A 304 17.02 5.45 -12.08
C LYS A 304 15.72 5.36 -11.27
N TYR A 305 14.66 4.77 -11.84
CA TYR A 305 13.38 4.62 -11.15
C TYR A 305 13.27 3.33 -10.33
N LEU A 306 14.23 2.41 -10.46
CA LEU A 306 14.28 1.14 -9.72
C LEU A 306 14.78 1.30 -8.27
N SER A 307 15.09 2.51 -7.82
CA SER A 307 15.52 2.75 -6.44
C SER A 307 14.39 2.54 -5.45
N TRP A 308 14.61 1.58 -4.54
CA TRP A 308 13.85 1.35 -3.32
C TRP A 308 14.77 1.57 -2.13
#